data_AF-A0A1G2BR23-F1
#
_entry.id   AF-A0A1G2BR23-F1
#
_cell.length_a   1.000
_cell.length_b   1.000
_cell.length_c   1.000
_cell.angle_alpha   90.00
_cell.angle_beta   90.00
_cell.angle_gamma   90.00
#
_symmetry.space_group_name_H-M   'P 1'
#
loop_
_entity.id
_entity.type
_entity.pdbx_description
1 polymer ?
#
loop_
_entity_poly.entity_id
_entity_poly.type
_entity_poly.pdbx_seq_one_letter_code
_entity_poly.pdbx_strand_id
1 'polypeptide(L)'
;MFLTHDLYKTQHFAKKEISVTSTTSRFSFWKYMLFVLLQAALLLVSIRLLLPGVWNAQIAAGPATIILVFLGIHLFNCFAEWAFHRYVLHAVCAKWLQRFAVSHRLHHNLTPIRLRRDEAGKELKILNQYPIESEAQLESSVFPKWALVAFWGLFTPFLVGLQLWFPRTPFLLSGYLAITWSLACYETFHHVEHLPFEWWRRRMANRNFGRLWMKAYGFHHMHHANIRCNEAISGFFGLPLADWAFGTYNQPRKIFLNGDIASSRDFVLLPPRSFVQRLDRLVRRREARLSSVAS
;
A
#
# COMPACT_ATOMS: atom_id res chain seq x y z
N MET A 1 22.03 4.81 35.15
CA MET A 1 21.79 3.35 35.06
C MET A 1 21.69 3.00 33.59
N PHE A 2 22.87 2.87 32.98
CA PHE A 2 23.07 2.39 31.61
C PHE A 2 23.20 0.88 31.70
N LEU A 3 22.57 0.12 30.80
CA LEU A 3 23.01 -1.21 30.36
C LEU A 3 22.32 -1.53 29.03
N THR A 4 23.14 -1.49 27.96
CA THR A 4 23.29 -2.48 26.85
C THR A 4 22.08 -2.68 25.93
N HIS A 5 22.04 -2.21 24.66
CA HIS A 5 23.02 -2.33 23.57
C HIS A 5 23.39 -3.80 23.30
N ASP A 6 22.45 -4.64 22.81
CA ASP A 6 22.83 -5.92 22.17
C ASP A 6 21.71 -6.66 21.38
N LEU A 7 21.07 -6.04 20.38
CA LEU A 7 20.17 -6.78 19.44
C LEU A 7 20.32 -6.40 17.96
N TYR A 8 21.42 -5.75 17.57
CA TYR A 8 21.80 -5.59 16.16
C TYR A 8 23.09 -6.35 15.88
N LYS A 9 23.03 -7.69 16.01
CA LYS A 9 24.03 -8.55 15.36
C LYS A 9 23.82 -8.47 13.85
N THR A 10 24.68 -7.69 13.23
CA THR A 10 25.09 -7.77 11.83
C THR A 10 25.23 -9.23 11.40
N GLN A 11 24.27 -9.72 10.59
CA GLN A 11 24.56 -10.83 9.71
C GLN A 11 25.53 -10.30 8.64
N HIS A 12 26.81 -10.51 8.88
CA HIS A 12 27.85 -10.42 7.87
C HIS A 12 27.55 -11.49 6.80
N PHE A 13 26.81 -11.11 5.75
CA PHE A 13 26.88 -11.84 4.50
C PHE A 13 28.26 -11.57 3.91
N ALA A 14 29.13 -12.58 4.02
CA ALA A 14 30.39 -12.63 3.30
C ALA A 14 30.10 -12.35 1.82
N LYS A 15 30.67 -11.25 1.31
CA LYS A 15 30.58 -10.83 -0.07
C LYS A 15 31.40 -11.81 -0.92
N LYS A 16 30.84 -12.99 -1.18
CA LYS A 16 31.37 -13.89 -2.21
C LYS A 16 31.03 -13.23 -3.53
N GLU A 17 32.03 -12.70 -4.22
CA GLU A 17 31.92 -12.22 -5.59
C GLU A 17 31.53 -13.41 -6.48
N ILE A 18 30.24 -13.63 -6.61
CA ILE A 18 29.66 -14.42 -7.68
C ILE A 18 29.48 -13.42 -8.81
N SER A 19 30.31 -13.51 -9.85
CA SER A 19 30.02 -12.85 -11.12
C SER A 19 28.79 -13.52 -11.73
N VAL A 20 27.61 -13.14 -11.25
CA VAL A 20 26.38 -13.45 -11.93
C VAL A 20 26.32 -12.48 -13.10
N THR A 21 26.60 -12.97 -14.30
CA THR A 21 26.09 -12.36 -15.53
C THR A 21 24.56 -12.43 -15.47
N SER A 22 23.94 -11.58 -14.65
CA SER A 22 22.50 -11.52 -14.56
C SER A 22 22.01 -10.74 -15.76
N THR A 23 21.48 -11.46 -16.73
CA THR A 23 20.45 -10.94 -17.64
C THR A 23 19.16 -10.70 -16.84
N THR A 24 19.25 -9.95 -15.74
CA THR A 24 18.08 -9.45 -15.01
C THR A 24 17.40 -8.47 -15.92
N SER A 25 16.34 -8.94 -16.57
CA SER A 25 15.37 -8.09 -17.25
C SER A 25 14.98 -6.96 -16.29
N ARG A 26 15.38 -5.72 -16.61
CA ARG A 26 15.04 -4.54 -15.81
C ARG A 26 13.54 -4.52 -15.50
N PHE A 27 13.18 -4.41 -14.22
CA PHE A 27 11.77 -4.31 -13.82
C PHE A 27 11.10 -3.11 -14.51
N SER A 28 9.86 -3.29 -14.96
CA SER A 28 9.08 -2.25 -15.65
C SER A 28 7.66 -2.22 -15.12
N PHE A 29 7.26 -1.07 -14.57
CA PHE A 29 5.91 -0.82 -14.07
C PHE A 29 4.83 -1.10 -15.13
N TRP A 30 5.03 -0.65 -16.37
CA TRP A 30 4.06 -0.88 -17.45
C TRP A 30 3.92 -2.34 -17.84
N LYS A 31 5.02 -3.11 -17.85
CA LYS A 31 4.95 -4.57 -18.07
C LYS A 31 4.21 -5.26 -16.93
N TYR A 32 4.40 -4.80 -15.70
CA TYR A 32 3.65 -5.29 -14.54
C TYR A 32 2.15 -4.99 -14.65
N MET A 33 1.78 -3.76 -15.03
CA MET A 33 0.38 -3.39 -15.25
C MET A 33 -0.26 -4.19 -16.38
N LEU A 34 0.44 -4.40 -17.49
CA LEU A 34 -0.02 -5.28 -18.56
C LEU A 34 -0.26 -6.71 -18.04
N PHE A 35 0.64 -7.23 -17.20
CA PHE A 35 0.49 -8.54 -16.59
C PHE A 35 -0.75 -8.64 -15.67
N VAL A 36 -1.05 -7.61 -14.89
CA VAL A 36 -2.29 -7.50 -14.09
C VAL A 36 -3.53 -7.56 -14.99
N LEU A 37 -3.54 -6.81 -16.09
CA LEU A 37 -4.65 -6.80 -17.05
C LEU A 37 -4.83 -8.14 -17.77
N LEU A 38 -3.73 -8.80 -18.14
CA LEU A 38 -3.77 -10.12 -18.78
C LEU A 38 -4.34 -11.18 -17.83
N GLN A 39 -3.97 -11.15 -16.55
CA GLN A 39 -4.59 -12.03 -15.55
C GLN A 39 -6.10 -11.79 -15.46
N ALA A 40 -6.54 -10.53 -15.44
CA ALA A 40 -7.96 -10.19 -15.40
C ALA A 40 -8.71 -10.67 -16.64
N ALA A 41 -8.14 -10.45 -17.83
CA ALA A 41 -8.70 -10.95 -19.08
C ALA A 41 -8.81 -12.47 -19.08
N LEU A 42 -7.77 -13.18 -18.61
CA LEU A 42 -7.77 -14.63 -18.50
C LEU A 42 -8.87 -15.12 -17.54
N LEU A 43 -9.06 -14.48 -16.39
CA LEU A 43 -10.14 -14.81 -15.46
C LEU A 43 -11.51 -14.65 -16.14
N LEU A 44 -11.77 -13.51 -16.77
CA LEU A 44 -13.07 -13.22 -17.40
C LEU A 44 -13.36 -14.19 -18.57
N VAL A 45 -12.35 -14.48 -19.39
CA VAL A 45 -12.46 -15.48 -20.47
C VAL A 45 -12.72 -16.87 -19.89
N SER A 46 -12.02 -17.25 -18.81
CA SER A 46 -12.21 -18.54 -18.14
C SER A 46 -13.63 -18.67 -17.58
N ILE A 47 -14.17 -17.65 -16.92
CA ILE A 47 -15.56 -17.66 -16.43
C ILE A 47 -16.54 -17.78 -17.60
N ARG A 48 -16.33 -17.02 -18.68
CA ARG A 48 -17.18 -17.07 -19.87
C ARG A 48 -17.21 -18.45 -20.52
N LEU A 49 -16.05 -19.10 -20.66
CA LEU A 49 -15.92 -20.38 -21.35
C LEU A 49 -16.28 -21.59 -20.47
N LEU A 50 -15.83 -21.59 -19.22
CA LEU A 50 -16.00 -22.74 -18.31
C LEU A 50 -17.32 -22.67 -17.53
N LEU A 51 -17.85 -21.47 -17.28
CA LEU A 51 -19.06 -21.24 -16.49
C LEU A 51 -20.07 -20.33 -17.23
N PRO A 52 -20.49 -20.68 -18.46
CA PRO A 52 -21.31 -19.81 -19.30
C PRO A 52 -22.65 -19.42 -18.66
N GLY A 53 -23.26 -20.32 -17.86
CA GLY A 53 -24.48 -20.01 -17.11
C GLY A 53 -24.27 -18.90 -16.07
N VAL A 54 -23.15 -18.95 -15.33
CA VAL A 54 -22.78 -17.90 -14.37
C VAL A 54 -22.52 -16.60 -15.13
N TRP A 55 -21.73 -16.65 -16.21
CA TRP A 55 -21.43 -15.49 -17.03
C TRP A 55 -22.70 -14.79 -17.54
N ASN A 56 -23.60 -15.55 -18.16
CA ASN A 56 -24.86 -15.03 -18.71
C ASN A 56 -25.72 -14.41 -17.61
N ALA A 57 -25.80 -15.02 -16.42
CA ALA A 57 -26.54 -14.46 -15.29
C ALA A 57 -25.96 -13.11 -14.81
N GLN A 58 -24.62 -12.97 -14.78
CA GLN A 58 -23.97 -11.72 -14.40
C GLN A 58 -24.23 -10.60 -15.42
N ILE A 59 -24.12 -10.90 -16.72
CA ILE A 59 -24.34 -9.90 -17.78
C ILE A 59 -25.81 -9.51 -17.90
N ALA A 60 -26.73 -10.45 -17.66
CA ALA A 60 -28.18 -10.20 -17.70
C ALA A 60 -28.66 -9.17 -16.67
N ALA A 61 -27.87 -8.90 -15.61
CA ALA A 61 -28.18 -7.85 -14.64
C ALA A 61 -28.15 -6.42 -15.24
N GLY A 62 -27.56 -6.25 -16.42
CA GLY A 62 -27.49 -4.98 -17.14
C GLY A 62 -26.35 -4.06 -16.66
N PRO A 63 -25.91 -3.14 -17.53
CA PRO A 63 -24.71 -2.33 -17.31
C PRO A 63 -24.81 -1.43 -16.08
N ALA A 64 -25.99 -0.84 -15.81
CA ALA A 64 -26.19 0.02 -14.65
C ALA A 64 -25.95 -0.73 -13.33
N THR A 65 -26.50 -1.94 -13.20
CA THR A 65 -26.33 -2.78 -12.00
C THR A 65 -24.87 -3.21 -11.83
N ILE A 66 -24.20 -3.59 -12.92
CA ILE A 66 -22.78 -3.95 -12.90
C ILE A 66 -21.94 -2.78 -12.38
N ILE A 67 -22.18 -1.56 -12.89
CA ILE A 67 -21.46 -0.36 -12.44
C ILE A 67 -21.74 -0.07 -10.96
N LEU A 68 -22.99 -0.11 -10.53
CA LEU A 68 -23.35 0.18 -9.13
C LEU A 68 -22.72 -0.83 -8.16
N VAL A 69 -22.75 -2.12 -8.49
CA VAL A 69 -22.12 -3.16 -7.66
C VAL A 69 -20.61 -3.00 -7.66
N PHE A 70 -20.00 -2.71 -8.82
CA PHE A 70 -18.58 -2.42 -8.92
C PHE A 70 -18.18 -1.26 -8.00
N LEU A 71 -18.93 -0.14 -8.03
CA LEU A 71 -18.68 1.02 -7.17
C LEU A 71 -18.83 0.67 -5.69
N GLY A 72 -19.86 -0.11 -5.33
CA GLY A 72 -20.07 -0.59 -3.96
C GLY A 72 -18.92 -1.47 -3.45
N ILE A 73 -18.45 -2.42 -4.25
CA ILE A 73 -17.32 -3.28 -3.89
C ILE A 73 -16.00 -2.48 -3.89
N HIS A 74 -15.79 -1.54 -4.81
CA HIS A 74 -14.60 -0.68 -4.79
C HIS A 74 -14.57 0.22 -3.54
N LEU A 75 -15.72 0.75 -3.12
CA LEU A 75 -15.84 1.49 -1.86
C LEU A 75 -15.52 0.59 -0.66
N PHE A 76 -16.05 -0.63 -0.63
CA PHE A 76 -15.67 -1.61 0.40
C PHE A 76 -14.16 -1.89 0.40
N ASN A 77 -13.57 -2.08 -0.79
CA ASN A 77 -12.15 -2.33 -0.95
C ASN A 77 -11.30 -1.15 -0.44
N CYS A 78 -11.77 0.10 -0.49
CA CYS A 78 -11.06 1.23 0.12
C CYS A 78 -10.82 1.02 1.63
N PHE A 79 -11.80 0.48 2.36
CA PHE A 79 -11.63 0.16 3.78
C PHE A 79 -10.80 -1.11 4.00
N ALA A 80 -10.92 -2.09 3.10
CA ALA A 80 -10.10 -3.29 3.13
C ALA A 80 -8.62 -3.00 2.88
N GLU A 81 -8.30 -2.12 1.92
CA GLU A 81 -6.96 -1.60 1.63
C GLU A 81 -6.35 -0.95 2.86
N TRP A 82 -7.08 -0.03 3.50
CA TRP A 82 -6.64 0.62 4.74
C TRP A 82 -6.32 -0.39 5.84
N ALA A 83 -7.19 -1.38 6.05
CA ALA A 83 -6.99 -2.40 7.09
C ALA A 83 -5.82 -3.33 6.76
N PHE A 84 -5.68 -3.70 5.48
CA PHE A 84 -4.58 -4.52 4.99
C PHE A 84 -3.25 -3.78 5.14
N HIS A 85 -3.17 -2.53 4.72
CA HIS A 85 -1.95 -1.73 4.85
C HIS A 85 -1.54 -1.59 6.32
N ARG A 86 -2.46 -1.19 7.20
CA ARG A 86 -2.17 -0.98 8.62
C ARG A 86 -1.83 -2.25 9.40
N TYR A 87 -2.59 -3.32 9.18
CA TYR A 87 -2.54 -4.51 10.05
C TYR A 87 -1.92 -5.75 9.40
N VAL A 88 -1.66 -5.71 8.09
CA VAL A 88 -0.96 -6.79 7.37
C VAL A 88 0.39 -6.34 6.86
N LEU A 89 0.48 -5.14 6.29
CA LEU A 89 1.77 -4.63 5.79
C LEU A 89 2.62 -4.04 6.91
N HIS A 90 2.03 -3.25 7.81
CA HIS A 90 2.79 -2.66 8.93
C HIS A 90 2.88 -3.54 10.18
N ALA A 91 2.04 -4.57 10.29
CA ALA A 91 2.04 -5.48 11.42
C ALA A 91 2.03 -6.95 11.00
N VAL A 92 2.79 -7.80 11.71
CA VAL A 92 2.79 -9.25 11.47
C VAL A 92 1.69 -9.90 12.33
N CYS A 93 0.43 -9.84 11.87
CA CYS A 93 -0.68 -10.46 12.59
C CYS A 93 -0.73 -11.99 12.43
N ALA A 94 -0.17 -12.53 11.35
CA ALA A 94 -0.13 -13.97 11.09
C ALA A 94 1.14 -14.35 10.33
N LYS A 95 1.73 -15.52 10.64
CA LYS A 95 2.97 -15.99 10.01
C LYS A 95 2.87 -16.11 8.49
N TRP A 96 1.73 -16.60 7.98
CA TRP A 96 1.51 -16.74 6.53
C TRP A 96 1.39 -15.40 5.78
N LEU A 97 1.19 -14.28 6.51
CA LEU A 97 1.17 -12.93 5.96
C LEU A 97 2.52 -12.19 6.11
N GLN A 98 3.49 -12.79 6.80
CA GLN A 98 4.76 -12.15 7.13
C GLN A 98 5.52 -11.67 5.89
N ARG A 99 5.41 -12.38 4.77
CA ARG A 99 6.07 -12.02 3.52
C ARG A 99 5.65 -10.62 3.03
N PHE A 100 4.37 -10.27 3.16
CA PHE A 100 3.88 -8.95 2.80
C PHE A 100 4.45 -7.87 3.71
N ALA A 101 4.44 -8.12 5.03
CA ALA A 101 5.00 -7.18 6.00
C ALA A 101 6.50 -6.94 5.80
N VAL A 102 7.28 -7.99 5.55
CA VAL A 102 8.72 -7.90 5.31
C VAL A 102 9.00 -7.11 4.02
N SER A 103 8.28 -7.41 2.94
CA SER A 103 8.43 -6.70 1.67
C SER A 103 8.09 -5.21 1.82
N HIS A 104 7.00 -4.90 2.53
CA HIS A 104 6.59 -3.51 2.74
C HIS A 104 7.55 -2.73 3.64
N ARG A 105 8.07 -3.36 4.70
CA ARG A 105 9.11 -2.75 5.54
C ARG A 105 10.40 -2.51 4.75
N LEU A 106 10.75 -3.40 3.83
CA LEU A 106 11.89 -3.18 2.93
C LEU A 106 11.67 -1.93 2.06
N HIS A 107 10.48 -1.75 1.50
CA HIS A 107 10.12 -0.52 0.76
C HIS A 107 10.33 0.74 1.60
N HIS A 108 9.77 0.78 2.82
CA HIS A 108 9.94 1.90 3.76
C HIS A 108 11.42 2.14 4.15
N ASN A 109 12.21 1.08 4.25
CA ASN A 109 13.65 1.18 4.54
C ASN A 109 14.47 1.71 3.36
N LEU A 110 14.01 1.49 2.13
CA LEU A 110 14.65 1.98 0.90
C LEU A 110 14.12 3.35 0.46
N THR A 111 12.98 3.80 1.00
CA THR A 111 12.40 5.12 0.76
C THR A 111 12.16 5.93 2.06
N PRO A 112 13.14 5.99 2.99
CA PRO A 112 12.92 6.56 4.31
C PRO A 112 12.74 8.07 4.28
N ILE A 113 11.88 8.55 5.17
CA ILE A 113 11.88 9.94 5.64
C ILE A 113 12.09 9.93 7.15
N ARG A 114 13.25 10.39 7.62
CA ARG A 114 13.57 10.36 9.05
C ARG A 114 14.53 11.47 9.44
N LEU A 115 14.58 11.75 10.74
CA LEU A 115 15.60 12.63 11.30
C LEU A 115 16.96 11.92 11.34
N ARG A 116 17.99 12.62 10.89
CA ARG A 116 19.40 12.23 10.98
C ARG A 116 20.17 13.39 11.58
N ARG A 117 21.13 13.11 12.46
CA ARG A 117 22.09 14.15 12.84
C ARG A 117 22.97 14.51 11.64
N ASP A 118 23.34 15.79 11.55
CA ASP A 118 24.36 16.24 10.62
C ASP A 118 25.75 15.64 10.96
N GLU A 119 26.73 15.81 10.07
CA GLU A 119 28.07 15.24 10.25
C GLU A 119 28.77 15.77 11.50
N ALA A 120 28.47 17.01 11.90
CA ALA A 120 28.97 17.62 13.13
C ALA A 120 28.19 17.22 14.40
N GLY A 121 27.07 16.49 14.27
CA GLY A 121 26.23 16.02 15.37
C GLY A 121 25.39 17.09 16.09
N LYS A 122 25.35 18.33 15.56
CA LYS A 122 24.73 19.50 16.18
C LYS A 122 23.26 19.69 15.79
N GLU A 123 22.91 19.41 14.54
CA GLU A 123 21.57 19.66 14.00
C GLU A 123 20.86 18.37 13.61
N LEU A 124 19.53 18.36 13.77
CA LEU A 124 18.68 17.31 13.22
C LEU A 124 18.21 17.74 11.83
N LYS A 125 18.68 17.03 10.82
CA LYS A 125 18.32 17.21 9.42
C LYS A 125 17.42 16.09 8.93
N ILE A 126 16.62 16.37 7.93
CA ILE A 126 15.79 15.37 7.27
C ILE A 126 16.67 14.55 6.33
N LEU A 127 16.69 13.23 6.51
CA LEU A 127 17.04 12.29 5.45
C LEU A 127 15.76 11.98 4.69
N ASN A 128 15.70 12.33 3.41
CA ASN A 128 14.60 11.98 2.53
C ASN A 128 15.13 11.24 1.29
N GLN A 129 14.77 9.96 1.19
CA GLN A 129 14.99 9.09 0.02
C GLN A 129 13.64 8.59 -0.55
N TYR A 130 12.57 9.34 -0.30
CA TYR A 130 11.19 9.00 -0.64
C TYR A 130 10.97 8.71 -2.13
N PRO A 131 11.54 9.48 -3.09
CA PRO A 131 11.37 9.15 -4.50
C PRO A 131 11.94 7.78 -4.86
N ILE A 132 11.23 7.03 -5.70
CA ILE A 132 11.73 5.77 -6.27
C ILE A 132 12.59 6.08 -7.49
N GLU A 133 13.90 5.87 -7.37
CA GLU A 133 14.90 6.19 -8.40
C GLU A 133 15.77 4.99 -8.78
N SER A 134 15.69 3.89 -8.02
CA SER A 134 16.44 2.66 -8.25
C SER A 134 15.53 1.45 -8.49
N GLU A 135 16.08 0.43 -9.15
CA GLU A 135 15.38 -0.83 -9.41
C GLU A 135 14.98 -1.54 -8.11
N ALA A 136 15.86 -1.57 -7.11
CA ALA A 136 15.57 -2.21 -5.83
C ALA A 136 14.40 -1.54 -5.09
N GLN A 137 14.31 -0.20 -5.12
CA GLN A 137 13.15 0.53 -4.59
C GLN A 137 11.88 0.14 -5.34
N LEU A 138 11.92 0.13 -6.67
CA LEU A 138 10.78 -0.19 -7.51
C LEU A 138 10.27 -1.61 -7.28
N GLU A 139 11.17 -2.60 -7.24
CA GLU A 139 10.83 -4.00 -6.96
C GLU A 139 10.21 -4.19 -5.57
N SER A 140 10.69 -3.44 -4.57
CA SER A 140 10.13 -3.48 -3.22
C SER A 140 8.77 -2.78 -3.09
N SER A 141 8.43 -1.87 -4.01
CA SER A 141 7.25 -1.00 -3.95
C SER A 141 5.97 -1.57 -4.57
N VAL A 142 6.08 -2.68 -5.32
CA VAL A 142 4.95 -3.32 -6.01
C VAL A 142 4.56 -4.62 -5.32
N PHE A 143 3.31 -5.03 -5.45
CA PHE A 143 2.92 -6.36 -5.03
C PHE A 143 3.56 -7.44 -5.92
N PRO A 144 3.77 -8.66 -5.37
CA PRO A 144 4.24 -9.76 -6.19
C PRO A 144 3.19 -10.11 -7.25
N LYS A 145 3.65 -10.61 -8.41
CA LYS A 145 2.81 -10.94 -9.58
C LYS A 145 1.58 -11.82 -9.28
N TRP A 146 1.67 -12.69 -8.26
CA TRP A 146 0.58 -13.58 -7.84
C TRP A 146 -0.47 -12.91 -6.93
N ALA A 147 -0.25 -11.67 -6.48
CA ALA A 147 -1.10 -11.00 -5.48
C ALA A 147 -2.54 -10.84 -5.95
N LEU A 148 -2.78 -10.51 -7.22
CA LEU A 148 -4.13 -10.39 -7.76
C LEU A 148 -4.93 -11.68 -7.60
N VAL A 149 -4.34 -12.81 -7.97
CA VAL A 149 -4.96 -14.13 -7.83
C VAL A 149 -5.21 -14.46 -6.35
N ALA A 150 -4.26 -14.14 -5.47
CA ALA A 150 -4.45 -14.32 -4.04
C ALA A 150 -5.59 -13.46 -3.49
N PHE A 151 -5.72 -12.20 -3.92
CA PHE A 151 -6.83 -11.33 -3.52
C PHE A 151 -8.16 -11.83 -4.07
N TRP A 152 -8.24 -12.25 -5.32
CA TRP A 152 -9.45 -12.90 -5.84
C TRP A 152 -9.82 -14.13 -5.01
N GLY A 153 -8.86 -15.01 -4.72
CA GLY A 153 -9.09 -16.19 -3.89
C GLY A 153 -9.59 -15.83 -2.49
N LEU A 154 -8.97 -14.85 -1.85
CA LEU A 154 -9.34 -14.38 -0.51
C LEU A 154 -10.76 -13.79 -0.46
N PHE A 155 -11.15 -12.99 -1.45
CA PHE A 155 -12.45 -12.33 -1.48
C PHE A 155 -13.56 -13.16 -2.14
N THR A 156 -13.23 -14.26 -2.85
CA THR A 156 -14.22 -15.12 -3.51
C THR A 156 -15.29 -15.65 -2.55
N PRO A 157 -14.98 -16.18 -1.35
CA PRO A 157 -16.03 -16.65 -0.43
C PRO A 157 -17.02 -15.54 -0.05
N PHE A 158 -16.54 -14.31 0.12
CA PHE A 158 -17.39 -13.15 0.39
C PHE A 158 -18.28 -12.82 -0.82
N LEU A 159 -17.73 -12.76 -2.02
CA LEU A 159 -18.48 -12.48 -3.25
C LEU A 159 -19.52 -13.57 -3.55
N VAL A 160 -19.17 -14.84 -3.34
CA VAL A 160 -20.11 -15.97 -3.46
C VAL A 160 -21.22 -15.87 -2.43
N GLY A 161 -20.90 -15.54 -1.17
CA GLY A 161 -21.91 -15.30 -0.14
C GLY A 161 -22.91 -14.21 -0.52
N LEU A 162 -22.42 -13.08 -1.05
CA LEU A 162 -23.28 -12.01 -1.58
C LEU A 162 -24.11 -12.47 -2.79
N GLN A 163 -23.50 -13.21 -3.71
CA GLN A 163 -24.18 -13.76 -4.89
C GLN A 163 -25.32 -14.72 -4.50
N LEU A 164 -25.11 -15.56 -3.49
CA LEU A 164 -26.13 -16.48 -3.00
C LEU A 164 -27.27 -15.73 -2.31
N TRP A 165 -26.98 -14.67 -1.57
CA TRP A 165 -28.01 -13.83 -0.93
C TRP A 165 -28.80 -12.99 -1.92
N PHE A 166 -28.17 -12.57 -3.03
CA PHE A 166 -28.79 -11.76 -4.07
C PHE A 166 -28.52 -12.38 -5.46
N PRO A 167 -29.25 -13.44 -5.84
CA PRO A 167 -28.93 -14.26 -7.02
C PRO A 167 -28.93 -13.52 -8.35
N ARG A 168 -29.65 -12.40 -8.45
CA ARG A 168 -29.76 -11.58 -9.68
C ARG A 168 -28.76 -10.44 -9.76
N THR A 169 -27.94 -10.25 -8.73
CA THR A 169 -26.98 -9.16 -8.64
C THR A 169 -25.60 -9.63 -9.12
N PRO A 170 -24.86 -8.84 -9.92
CA PRO A 170 -23.61 -9.29 -10.56
C PRO A 170 -22.39 -9.20 -9.62
N PHE A 171 -22.46 -9.82 -8.44
CA PHE A 171 -21.41 -9.72 -7.42
C PHE A 171 -20.09 -10.36 -7.84
N LEU A 172 -20.12 -11.49 -8.54
CA LEU A 172 -18.91 -12.17 -8.98
C LEU A 172 -18.17 -11.35 -10.05
N LEU A 173 -18.86 -10.98 -11.14
CA LEU A 173 -18.28 -10.21 -12.23
C LEU A 173 -17.79 -8.84 -11.74
N SER A 174 -18.68 -8.08 -11.09
CA SER A 174 -18.37 -6.72 -10.64
C SER A 174 -17.35 -6.73 -9.51
N GLY A 175 -17.39 -7.74 -8.64
CA GLY A 175 -16.45 -7.90 -7.54
C GLY A 175 -15.03 -8.22 -8.01
N TYR A 176 -14.87 -9.16 -8.95
CA TYR A 176 -13.55 -9.45 -9.53
C TYR A 176 -12.98 -8.25 -10.28
N LEU A 177 -13.82 -7.52 -11.03
CA LEU A 177 -13.43 -6.27 -11.68
C LEU A 177 -13.02 -5.22 -10.65
N ALA A 178 -13.77 -5.04 -9.56
CA ALA A 178 -13.47 -4.07 -8.52
C ALA A 178 -12.18 -4.39 -7.75
N ILE A 179 -11.90 -5.66 -7.47
CA ILE A 179 -10.61 -6.09 -6.85
C ILE A 179 -9.45 -5.81 -7.79
N THR A 180 -9.60 -6.15 -9.07
CA THR A 180 -8.58 -5.88 -10.10
C THR A 180 -8.32 -4.39 -10.22
N TRP A 181 -9.38 -3.60 -10.31
CA TRP A 181 -9.30 -2.15 -10.37
C TRP A 181 -8.63 -1.56 -9.14
N SER A 182 -9.03 -1.99 -7.94
CA SER A 182 -8.40 -1.57 -6.68
C SER A 182 -6.90 -1.86 -6.68
N LEU A 183 -6.45 -3.05 -7.08
CA LEU A 183 -5.02 -3.35 -7.16
C LEU A 183 -4.31 -2.48 -8.21
N ALA A 184 -4.90 -2.35 -9.41
CA ALA A 184 -4.34 -1.54 -10.48
C ALA A 184 -4.20 -0.07 -10.07
N CYS A 185 -5.22 0.48 -9.39
CA CYS A 185 -5.19 1.82 -8.84
C CYS A 185 -4.14 1.93 -7.73
N TYR A 186 -4.11 1.00 -6.77
CA TYR A 186 -3.09 0.98 -5.70
C TYR A 186 -1.69 1.14 -6.28
N GLU A 187 -1.33 0.29 -7.24
CA GLU A 187 -0.01 0.27 -7.85
C GLU A 187 0.30 1.56 -8.61
N THR A 188 -0.69 2.08 -9.33
CA THR A 188 -0.56 3.34 -10.09
C THR A 188 -0.42 4.55 -9.19
N PHE A 189 -1.28 4.68 -8.17
CA PHE A 189 -1.21 5.80 -7.23
C PHE A 189 0.08 5.75 -6.42
N HIS A 190 0.46 4.57 -5.91
CA HIS A 190 1.73 4.38 -5.19
C HIS A 190 2.93 4.83 -6.05
N HIS A 191 2.97 4.36 -7.31
CA HIS A 191 4.03 4.75 -8.23
C HIS A 191 4.08 6.27 -8.47
N VAL A 192 2.92 6.90 -8.68
CA VAL A 192 2.81 8.35 -8.89
C VAL A 192 3.23 9.13 -7.63
N GLU A 193 2.78 8.70 -6.46
CA GLU A 193 3.11 9.30 -5.16
C GLU A 193 4.60 9.32 -4.88
N HIS A 194 5.34 8.34 -5.39
CA HIS A 194 6.80 8.23 -5.30
C HIS A 194 7.58 8.92 -6.44
N LEU A 195 6.92 9.68 -7.32
CA LEU A 195 7.64 10.47 -8.32
C LEU A 195 8.52 11.55 -7.66
N PRO A 196 9.65 11.95 -8.29
CA PRO A 196 10.54 12.97 -7.76
C PRO A 196 9.80 14.27 -7.39
N PHE A 197 10.25 14.93 -6.32
CA PHE A 197 9.63 16.17 -5.84
C PHE A 197 9.49 17.23 -6.93
N GLU A 198 10.42 17.27 -7.89
CA GLU A 198 10.37 18.20 -9.02
C GLU A 198 9.13 18.03 -9.92
N TRP A 199 8.65 16.80 -10.10
CA TRP A 199 7.42 16.52 -10.83
C TRP A 199 6.19 17.09 -10.10
N TRP A 200 6.21 17.01 -8.76
CA TRP A 200 5.17 17.54 -7.89
C TRP A 200 5.23 19.05 -7.75
N ARG A 201 6.42 19.63 -7.59
CA ARG A 201 6.65 21.08 -7.44
C ARG A 201 6.02 21.87 -8.57
N ARG A 202 6.18 21.39 -9.82
CA ARG A 202 5.55 22.01 -11.01
C ARG A 202 4.02 22.05 -10.91
N ARG A 203 3.40 21.03 -10.33
CA ARG A 203 1.93 20.95 -10.14
C ARG A 203 1.47 21.77 -8.95
N MET A 204 2.25 21.78 -7.87
CA MET A 204 2.00 22.63 -6.70
C MET A 204 2.06 24.12 -7.04
N ALA A 205 2.82 24.51 -8.06
CA ALA A 205 2.86 25.89 -8.57
C ALA A 205 1.57 26.33 -9.29
N ASN A 206 0.65 25.42 -9.60
CA ASN A 206 -0.62 25.78 -10.24
C ASN A 206 -1.50 26.61 -9.30
N ARG A 207 -2.01 27.75 -9.78
CA ARG A 207 -2.81 28.68 -8.97
C ARG A 207 -4.09 28.07 -8.39
N ASN A 208 -4.77 27.22 -9.15
CA ASN A 208 -6.09 26.71 -8.79
C ASN A 208 -6.00 25.37 -8.04
N PHE A 209 -5.04 24.51 -8.44
CA PHE A 209 -4.93 23.15 -7.93
C PHE A 209 -3.68 22.91 -7.07
N GLY A 210 -2.82 23.90 -6.86
CA GLY A 210 -1.56 23.74 -6.15
C GLY A 210 -1.72 23.17 -4.73
N ARG A 211 -2.73 23.63 -3.99
CA ARG A 211 -3.07 23.11 -2.66
C ARG A 211 -3.54 21.66 -2.68
N LEU A 212 -4.25 21.24 -3.73
CA LEU A 212 -4.68 19.86 -3.89
C LEU A 212 -3.46 18.96 -4.11
N TRP A 213 -2.56 19.35 -5.02
CA TRP A 213 -1.33 18.60 -5.29
C TRP A 213 -0.39 18.53 -4.09
N MET A 214 -0.32 19.60 -3.30
CA MET A 214 0.44 19.62 -2.05
C MET A 214 -0.12 18.61 -1.03
N LYS A 215 -1.46 18.53 -0.90
CA LYS A 215 -2.10 17.53 -0.02
C LYS A 215 -1.91 16.11 -0.53
N ALA A 216 -2.01 15.89 -1.85
CA ALA A 216 -1.83 14.57 -2.46
C ALA A 216 -0.40 14.07 -2.20
N TYR A 217 0.61 14.86 -2.55
CA TYR A 217 2.01 14.50 -2.27
C TYR A 217 2.27 14.35 -0.77
N GLY A 218 1.80 15.30 0.04
CA GLY A 218 1.99 15.30 1.49
C GLY A 218 1.38 14.09 2.20
N PHE A 219 0.36 13.46 1.63
CA PHE A 219 -0.34 12.33 2.26
C PHE A 219 0.57 11.11 2.39
N HIS A 220 0.97 10.47 1.29
CA HIS A 220 1.85 9.29 1.36
C HIS A 220 3.28 9.65 1.77
N HIS A 221 3.73 10.87 1.50
CA HIS A 221 4.98 11.39 2.04
C HIS A 221 4.98 11.42 3.58
N MET A 222 3.88 11.84 4.23
CA MET A 222 3.77 11.78 5.69
C MET A 222 3.69 10.34 6.20
N HIS A 223 3.11 9.41 5.43
CA HIS A 223 3.13 7.99 5.76
C HIS A 223 4.56 7.42 5.86
N HIS A 224 5.43 7.76 4.90
CA HIS A 224 6.85 7.38 4.93
C HIS A 224 7.64 8.04 6.07
N ALA A 225 7.17 9.20 6.55
CA ALA A 225 7.73 9.86 7.73
C ALA A 225 7.24 9.22 9.04
N ASN A 226 6.00 8.73 9.07
CA ASN A 226 5.41 8.06 10.22
C ASN A 226 4.32 7.07 9.78
N ILE A 227 4.68 5.79 9.74
CA ILE A 227 3.84 4.67 9.25
C ILE A 227 2.55 4.41 10.04
N ARG A 228 2.21 5.26 11.01
CA ARG A 228 1.00 5.13 11.84
C ARG A 228 -0.18 5.97 11.33
N CYS A 229 -0.02 6.69 10.22
CA CYS A 229 -1.04 7.51 9.58
C CYS A 229 -1.11 7.24 8.07
N ASN A 230 -2.18 7.69 7.42
CA ASN A 230 -2.34 7.71 5.95
C ASN A 230 -2.13 6.32 5.33
N GLU A 231 -3.03 5.40 5.63
CA GLU A 231 -2.90 4.00 5.20
C GLU A 231 -3.52 3.75 3.81
N ALA A 232 -4.41 4.61 3.33
CA ALA A 232 -4.84 4.54 1.95
C ALA A 232 -3.67 4.86 1.01
N ILE A 233 -3.69 4.25 -0.16
CA ILE A 233 -2.86 4.59 -1.32
C ILE A 233 -3.80 5.01 -2.45
N SER A 234 -4.70 4.11 -2.85
CA SER A 234 -5.70 4.42 -3.87
C SER A 234 -7.05 4.78 -3.29
N GLY A 235 -7.39 4.26 -2.11
CA GLY A 235 -8.67 4.53 -1.47
C GLY A 235 -9.87 4.31 -2.41
N PHE A 236 -10.80 5.25 -2.45
CA PHE A 236 -11.92 5.25 -3.42
C PHE A 236 -11.64 6.31 -4.50
N PHE A 237 -11.11 5.90 -5.65
CA PHE A 237 -10.66 6.79 -6.73
C PHE A 237 -9.69 7.91 -6.29
N GLY A 238 -8.73 7.58 -5.43
CA GLY A 238 -7.74 8.50 -4.87
C GLY A 238 -8.20 9.24 -3.61
N LEU A 239 -9.44 9.04 -3.17
CA LEU A 239 -9.96 9.65 -1.93
C LEU A 239 -9.65 8.75 -0.73
N PRO A 240 -8.97 9.26 0.32
CA PRO A 240 -8.59 8.47 1.50
C PRO A 240 -9.75 8.38 2.50
N LEU A 241 -10.90 7.88 2.03
CA LEU A 241 -12.15 7.84 2.82
C LEU A 241 -11.99 7.07 4.13
N ALA A 242 -11.26 5.96 4.10
CA ALA A 242 -10.98 5.15 5.27
C ALA A 242 -10.15 5.94 6.31
N ASP A 243 -9.14 6.70 5.88
CA ASP A 243 -8.35 7.53 6.81
C ASP A 243 -9.15 8.67 7.44
N TRP A 244 -10.08 9.28 6.69
CA TRP A 244 -11.01 10.26 7.25
C TRP A 244 -11.98 9.60 8.24
N ALA A 245 -12.53 8.44 7.89
CA ALA A 245 -13.46 7.68 8.73
C ALA A 245 -12.79 7.15 10.01
N PHE A 246 -11.49 6.86 9.98
CA PHE A 246 -10.75 6.29 11.11
C PHE A 246 -9.87 7.32 11.85
N GLY A 247 -9.78 8.55 11.33
CA GLY A 247 -8.99 9.62 11.92
C GLY A 247 -7.48 9.40 11.82
N THR A 248 -7.04 8.66 10.80
CA THR A 248 -5.60 8.44 10.52
C THR A 248 -5.05 9.41 9.48
N TYR A 249 -5.89 10.28 8.89
CA TYR A 249 -5.44 11.31 7.96
C TYR A 249 -4.60 12.38 8.66
N ASN A 250 -3.34 12.53 8.26
CA ASN A 250 -2.42 13.56 8.72
C ASN A 250 -1.71 14.18 7.52
N GLN A 251 -1.41 15.48 7.60
CA GLN A 251 -0.60 16.18 6.59
C GLN A 251 0.64 16.73 7.26
N PRO A 252 1.79 16.74 6.55
CA PRO A 252 3.01 17.28 7.11
C PRO A 252 2.85 18.80 7.19
N ARG A 253 3.37 19.43 8.26
CA ARG A 253 3.31 20.89 8.44
C ARG A 253 4.08 21.64 7.34
N LYS A 254 5.15 21.00 6.86
CA LYS A 254 5.95 21.38 5.70
C LYS A 254 6.37 20.12 4.97
N ILE A 255 6.61 20.21 3.67
CA ILE A 255 7.21 19.10 2.93
C ILE A 255 8.61 18.82 3.48
N PHE A 256 8.95 17.55 3.70
CA PHE A 256 10.22 17.16 4.29
C PHE A 256 11.29 17.05 3.20
N LEU A 257 11.95 18.14 2.82
CA LEU A 257 13.03 18.07 1.83
C LEU A 257 14.32 17.56 2.46
N ASN A 258 15.11 16.83 1.68
CA ASN A 258 16.38 16.27 2.16
C ASN A 258 17.34 17.41 2.57
N GLY A 259 17.91 17.31 3.77
CA GLY A 259 18.82 18.31 4.34
C GLY A 259 18.16 19.42 5.15
N ASP A 260 16.84 19.57 5.08
CA ASP A 260 16.12 20.57 5.87
C ASP A 260 16.30 20.33 7.37
N ILE A 261 16.44 21.40 8.14
CA ILE A 261 16.41 21.34 9.60
C ILE A 261 14.99 20.99 10.04
N ALA A 262 14.85 19.99 10.91
CA ALA A 262 13.58 19.57 11.45
C ALA A 262 13.70 19.07 12.89
N SER A 263 12.56 18.99 13.56
CA SER A 263 12.46 18.51 14.94
C SER A 263 11.51 17.32 15.02
N SER A 264 11.55 16.58 16.13
CA SER A 264 10.61 15.49 16.38
C SER A 264 9.14 15.97 16.40
N ARG A 265 8.89 17.26 16.67
CA ARG A 265 7.55 17.86 16.66
C ARG A 265 6.92 17.87 15.27
N ASP A 266 7.73 17.87 14.21
CA ASP A 266 7.26 17.86 12.83
C ASP A 266 6.66 16.50 12.42
N PHE A 267 6.95 15.44 13.18
CA PHE A 267 6.52 14.06 12.94
C PHE A 267 5.38 13.62 13.89
N VAL A 268 4.89 14.53 14.74
CA VAL A 268 3.81 14.25 15.69
C VAL A 268 2.49 14.09 14.96
N LEU A 269 1.78 13.00 15.26
CA LEU A 269 0.48 12.68 14.68
C LEU A 269 -0.66 13.08 15.60
N LEU A 270 -1.80 13.41 15.00
CA LEU A 270 -3.06 13.36 15.71
C LEU A 270 -3.43 11.89 15.98
N PRO A 271 -3.88 11.55 17.20
CA PRO A 271 -4.24 10.18 17.51
C PRO A 271 -5.49 9.76 16.72
N PRO A 272 -5.55 8.51 16.24
CA PRO A 272 -6.72 8.03 15.51
C PRO A 272 -7.92 7.83 16.45
N ARG A 273 -9.09 7.53 15.90
CA ARG A 273 -10.30 7.30 16.70
C ARG A 273 -10.10 6.15 17.70
N SER A 274 -10.81 6.19 18.83
CA SER A 274 -10.62 5.25 19.95
C SER A 274 -10.75 3.77 19.57
N PHE A 275 -11.60 3.45 18.58
CA PHE A 275 -11.72 2.11 18.01
C PHE A 275 -10.40 1.63 17.37
N VAL A 276 -9.78 2.45 16.52
CA VAL A 276 -8.48 2.16 15.89
C VAL A 276 -7.40 1.99 16.95
N GLN A 277 -7.37 2.88 17.96
CA GLN A 277 -6.40 2.76 19.06
C GLN A 277 -6.53 1.44 19.82
N ARG A 278 -7.75 0.89 19.96
CA ARG A 278 -7.98 -0.44 20.58
C ARG A 278 -7.44 -1.56 19.69
N LEU A 279 -7.71 -1.52 18.39
CA LEU A 279 -7.20 -2.50 17.43
C LEU A 279 -5.67 -2.49 17.38
N ASP A 280 -5.08 -1.30 17.29
CA ASP A 280 -3.63 -1.08 17.37
C ASP A 280 -3.00 -1.75 18.59
N ARG A 281 -3.63 -1.63 19.77
CA ARG A 281 -3.16 -2.28 21.00
C ARG A 281 -3.25 -3.81 20.92
N LEU A 282 -4.34 -4.33 20.35
CA LEU A 282 -4.54 -5.77 20.18
C LEU A 282 -3.50 -6.37 19.22
N VAL A 283 -3.27 -5.70 18.09
CA VAL A 283 -2.30 -6.12 17.08
C VAL A 283 -0.88 -6.11 17.64
N ARG A 284 -0.46 -5.05 18.35
CA ARG A 284 0.86 -5.01 19.01
C ARG A 284 1.07 -6.14 20.00
N ARG A 285 0.05 -6.46 20.81
CA ARG A 285 0.11 -7.60 21.75
C ARG A 285 0.29 -8.92 21.02
N ARG A 286 -0.38 -9.10 19.87
CA ARG A 286 -0.27 -10.31 19.06
C ARG A 286 1.10 -10.43 18.38
N GLU A 287 1.60 -9.35 17.81
CA GLU A 287 2.93 -9.30 17.20
C GLU A 287 4.04 -9.64 18.21
N ALA A 288 3.98 -9.07 19.42
CA ALA A 288 4.93 -9.38 20.48
C ALA A 288 4.95 -10.88 20.84
N ARG A 289 3.78 -11.52 20.91
CA ARG A 289 3.66 -12.98 21.17
C ARG A 289 4.24 -13.83 20.05
N LEU A 290 4.07 -13.40 18.79
CA LEU A 290 4.61 -14.14 17.65
C LEU A 290 6.15 -14.04 17.61
N SER A 291 6.70 -12.88 17.97
CA SER A 291 8.15 -12.69 18.07
C SER A 291 8.78 -13.49 19.22
N SER A 292 8.11 -13.59 20.38
CA SER A 292 8.62 -14.35 21.53
C SER A 292 8.58 -15.88 21.35
N VAL A 293 7.76 -16.39 20.43
CA VAL A 293 7.70 -17.83 20.11
C VAL A 293 8.71 -18.22 19.03
N ALA A 294 9.30 -17.23 18.34
CA ALA A 294 10.31 -17.43 17.30
C ALA A 294 11.76 -17.30 17.79
N SER A 295 11.95 -16.82 19.04
CA SER A 295 13.22 -16.76 19.76
C SER A 295 13.42 -18.00 20.62
#